data_AF-A0AAW6FC74-F1
#
_entry.id   AF-A0AAW6FC74-F1
#
_cell.length_a   1.000
_cell.length_b   1.000
_cell.length_c   1.000
_cell.angle_alpha   90.00
_cell.angle_beta   90.00
_cell.angle_gamma   90.00
#
_symmetry.space_group_name_H-M   'P 1'
#
loop_
_entity.id
_entity.type
_entity.pdbx_description
1 polymer ?
#
loop_
_entity_poly.entity_id
_entity_poly.type
_entity_poly.pdbx_seq_one_letter_code
_entity_poly.pdbx_strand_id
1 'polypeptide(L)'
;MKSYINQKSNFYKDEKVIEFINWFVPKIDSGFTHQYINQRNKKEWQCNSIYNAYENYAWDFRVKDLEGKTIKGSSFEESSNILDKLSCRLKKSLETKDDILCKDTCLKILEWGGVLRGNKEKIEKIDEEQGLVQYLESVKMILTSEKIEVPESDDQVVYMNSGFTKIYSLYINDFVIYDSRVGAALGLLVKRFCDDRHLEDVPKNLKFAYANGRGKANRNPDPVEGRFPLLRNTERYRNHLENNLRANWLLKEILSHSSNFSNLLPPEKQLRALEAALFMIGYQVSLKEYKSQCNVLYDPSMMQCCGNPIQVGEYSTITGNKTEPYMFANHNISFEEEHHLDKSAKLKGLVSKITTVFVEKFANNDTEEQRLDNPNNVFVQYEVSYIDGYEHVNYGIYKTSDASFYIITLKNVIIEQAIDEMD
;
A
#
# COMPACT_ATOMS: atom_id res chain seq x y z
N MET A 1 19.66 -15.63 -29.91
CA MET A 1 18.39 -16.39 -29.81
C MET A 1 17.28 -15.36 -29.53
N LYS A 2 16.01 -15.54 -29.91
CA LYS A 2 14.97 -14.59 -29.47
C LYS A 2 14.49 -15.04 -28.10
N SER A 3 14.63 -14.20 -27.07
CA SER A 3 14.07 -14.50 -25.75
C SER A 3 12.72 -13.80 -25.61
N TYR A 4 11.67 -14.59 -25.41
CA TYR A 4 10.30 -14.08 -25.31
C TYR A 4 10.05 -13.54 -23.90
N ILE A 5 9.40 -12.39 -23.79
CA ILE A 5 8.70 -12.04 -22.55
C ILE A 5 7.53 -13.02 -22.43
N ASN A 6 7.28 -13.53 -21.22
CA ASN A 6 6.23 -14.52 -20.95
C ASN A 6 4.90 -14.09 -21.60
N GLN A 7 4.24 -15.00 -22.34
CA GLN A 7 3.05 -14.64 -23.11
C GLN A 7 1.92 -14.19 -22.17
N LYS A 8 1.16 -13.17 -22.56
CA LYS A 8 0.01 -12.65 -21.80
C LYS A 8 -0.96 -13.78 -21.40
N SER A 9 -1.20 -14.74 -22.29
CA SER A 9 -2.02 -15.93 -22.01
C SER A 9 -1.48 -16.82 -20.89
N ASN A 10 -0.16 -16.92 -20.75
CA ASN A 10 0.46 -17.71 -19.68
C ASN A 10 0.37 -16.98 -18.34
N PHE A 11 0.40 -15.65 -18.34
CA PHE A 11 0.24 -14.85 -17.13
C PHE A 11 -1.14 -15.07 -16.49
N TYR A 12 -2.22 -15.08 -17.28
CA TYR A 12 -3.57 -15.31 -16.76
C TYR A 12 -3.88 -16.77 -16.41
N LYS A 13 -3.08 -17.73 -16.88
CA LYS A 13 -3.20 -19.15 -16.53
C LYS A 13 -2.40 -19.54 -15.30
N ASP A 14 -1.59 -18.63 -14.76
CA ASP A 14 -0.80 -18.88 -13.55
C ASP A 14 -1.73 -18.88 -12.33
N GLU A 15 -1.82 -20.03 -11.66
CA GLU A 15 -2.67 -20.23 -10.49
C GLU A 15 -2.42 -19.20 -9.39
N LYS A 16 -1.15 -18.83 -9.15
CA LYS A 16 -0.81 -17.83 -8.13
C LYS A 16 -1.18 -16.42 -8.53
N VAL A 17 -1.19 -16.12 -9.83
CA VAL A 17 -1.72 -14.85 -10.34
C VAL A 17 -3.24 -14.79 -10.13
N ILE A 18 -3.97 -15.86 -10.44
CA ILE A 18 -5.42 -15.95 -10.23
C ILE A 18 -5.76 -15.81 -8.74
N GLU A 19 -5.08 -16.57 -7.87
CA GLU A 19 -5.25 -16.48 -6.42
C GLU A 19 -5.00 -15.07 -5.89
N PHE A 20 -3.96 -14.40 -6.40
CA PHE A 20 -3.63 -13.03 -6.01
C PHE A 20 -4.69 -12.03 -6.47
N ILE A 21 -5.23 -12.16 -7.68
CA ILE A 21 -6.33 -11.32 -8.17
C ILE A 21 -7.55 -11.47 -7.25
N ASN A 22 -7.96 -12.71 -6.97
CA ASN A 22 -9.08 -12.99 -6.07
C ASN A 22 -8.85 -12.43 -4.65
N TRP A 23 -7.60 -12.42 -4.18
CA TRP A 23 -7.24 -11.81 -2.90
C TRP A 23 -7.22 -10.27 -2.97
N PHE A 24 -6.80 -9.68 -4.10
CA PHE A 24 -6.68 -8.24 -4.31
C PHE A 24 -8.06 -7.58 -4.44
N VAL A 25 -8.98 -8.16 -5.22
CA VAL A 25 -10.25 -7.52 -5.58
C VAL A 25 -11.04 -7.02 -4.35
N PRO A 26 -11.25 -7.82 -3.28
CA PRO A 26 -11.93 -7.34 -2.07
C PRO A 26 -11.23 -6.16 -1.39
N LYS A 27 -9.90 -6.06 -1.56
CA LYS A 27 -9.05 -5.00 -0.99
C LYS A 27 -9.22 -3.65 -1.66
N ILE A 28 -9.88 -3.63 -2.82
CA ILE A 28 -10.24 -2.39 -3.50
C ILE A 28 -11.19 -1.58 -2.65
N ASP A 29 -12.23 -2.22 -2.13
CA ASP A 29 -13.34 -1.51 -1.49
C ASP A 29 -13.21 -1.47 0.04
N SER A 30 -12.55 -2.46 0.65
CA SER A 30 -12.38 -2.56 2.11
C SER A 30 -11.15 -3.38 2.51
N GLY A 31 -10.85 -3.57 3.80
CA GLY A 31 -9.85 -4.56 4.24
C GLY A 31 -8.38 -4.28 3.88
N PHE A 32 -8.06 -3.07 3.40
CA PHE A 32 -6.68 -2.65 3.14
C PHE A 32 -6.35 -1.34 3.84
N THR A 33 -5.61 -1.43 4.95
CA THR A 33 -5.11 -0.25 5.65
C THR A 33 -3.66 0.03 5.30
N HIS A 34 -3.33 1.31 5.08
CA HIS A 34 -1.96 1.77 4.87
C HIS A 34 -1.83 3.24 5.25
N GLN A 35 -0.73 3.60 5.89
CA GLN A 35 -0.48 4.98 6.31
C GLN A 35 1.01 5.32 6.29
N TYR A 36 1.36 6.59 6.23
CA TYR A 36 2.73 7.07 6.39
C TYR A 36 2.77 8.57 6.68
N ILE A 37 3.91 9.03 7.18
CA ILE A 37 4.22 10.47 7.22
C ILE A 37 4.89 10.85 5.90
N ASN A 38 4.24 11.72 5.12
CA ASN A 38 4.81 12.25 3.89
C ASN A 38 6.04 13.09 4.22
N GLN A 39 7.21 12.63 3.79
CA GLN A 39 8.48 13.25 4.18
C GLN A 39 8.68 14.64 3.61
N ARG A 40 7.92 15.03 2.57
CA ARG A 40 8.00 16.34 1.91
C ARG A 40 7.29 17.43 2.70
N ASN A 41 6.08 17.16 3.18
CA ASN A 41 5.22 18.16 3.83
C ASN A 41 4.95 17.84 5.32
N LYS A 42 5.48 16.74 5.83
CA LYS A 42 5.33 16.25 7.21
C LYS A 42 3.89 15.94 7.63
N LYS A 43 2.96 15.85 6.68
CA LYS A 43 1.58 15.47 6.93
C LYS A 43 1.42 13.96 6.95
N GLU A 44 0.50 13.49 7.78
CA GLU A 44 0.04 12.11 7.74
C GLU A 44 -0.81 11.89 6.50
N TRP A 45 -0.65 10.71 5.90
CA TRP A 45 -1.48 10.21 4.82
C TRP A 45 -1.89 8.80 5.19
N GLN A 46 -3.16 8.46 4.96
CA GLN A 46 -3.71 7.15 5.29
C GLN A 46 -4.82 6.75 4.31
N CYS A 47 -5.10 5.46 4.25
CA CYS A 47 -6.24 4.89 3.56
C CYS A 47 -6.74 3.62 4.28
N ASN A 48 -8.01 3.30 4.10
CA ASN A 48 -8.66 2.09 4.62
C ASN A 48 -9.14 1.12 3.51
N SER A 49 -8.91 1.47 2.25
CA SER A 49 -9.04 0.61 1.08
C SER A 49 -8.18 1.15 -0.07
N ILE A 50 -7.99 0.38 -1.14
CA ILE A 50 -7.24 0.87 -2.33
C ILE A 50 -8.04 1.95 -3.05
N TYR A 51 -9.37 1.88 -3.08
CA TYR A 51 -10.21 2.95 -3.62
C TYR A 51 -10.07 4.23 -2.79
N ASN A 52 -10.07 4.14 -1.46
CA ASN A 52 -9.87 5.29 -0.60
C ASN A 52 -8.45 5.90 -0.76
N ALA A 53 -7.44 5.11 -1.11
CA ALA A 53 -6.13 5.63 -1.46
C ALA A 53 -6.15 6.53 -2.70
N TYR A 54 -7.04 6.25 -3.66
CA TYR A 54 -7.32 7.13 -4.81
C TYR A 54 -8.06 8.39 -4.35
N GLU A 55 -9.10 8.28 -3.53
CA GLU A 55 -9.85 9.45 -3.01
C GLU A 55 -8.93 10.42 -2.24
N ASN A 56 -7.97 9.87 -1.50
CA ASN A 56 -6.96 10.63 -0.75
C ASN A 56 -5.74 11.00 -1.60
N TYR A 57 -5.83 10.96 -2.93
CA TYR A 57 -4.73 11.36 -3.80
C TYR A 57 -4.34 12.82 -3.58
N ALA A 58 -3.08 13.04 -3.23
CA ALA A 58 -2.52 14.36 -3.00
C ALA A 58 -1.05 14.40 -3.39
N TRP A 59 -0.76 14.87 -4.61
CA TRP A 59 0.60 14.95 -5.12
C TRP A 59 0.83 16.17 -6.01
N ASP A 60 1.67 17.09 -5.51
CA ASP A 60 2.00 18.32 -6.22
C ASP A 60 2.64 18.03 -7.59
N PHE A 61 2.11 18.68 -8.63
CA PHE A 61 2.69 18.74 -9.96
C PHE A 61 2.88 20.20 -10.41
N ARG A 62 3.78 20.38 -11.38
CA ARG A 62 4.04 21.65 -12.03
C ARG A 62 4.40 21.42 -13.49
N VAL A 63 3.76 22.13 -14.40
CA VAL A 63 4.05 22.07 -15.84
C VAL A 63 3.84 23.44 -16.47
N LYS A 64 4.56 23.76 -17.54
CA LYS A 64 4.32 24.96 -18.34
C LYS A 64 3.28 24.68 -19.42
N ASP A 65 2.29 25.55 -19.56
CA ASP A 65 1.37 25.54 -20.70
C ASP A 65 2.04 26.02 -22.00
N LEU A 66 1.25 26.21 -23.05
CA LEU A 66 1.76 26.58 -24.38
C LEU A 66 2.26 28.03 -24.40
N GLU A 67 1.68 28.87 -23.56
CA GLU A 67 2.03 30.28 -23.38
C GLU A 67 3.20 30.46 -22.40
N GLY A 68 3.75 29.35 -21.87
CA GLY A 68 4.86 29.34 -20.92
C GLY A 68 4.46 29.66 -19.47
N LYS A 69 3.17 29.84 -19.20
CA LYS A 69 2.64 30.04 -17.85
C LYS A 69 2.68 28.73 -17.07
N THR A 70 3.07 28.84 -15.80
CA THR A 70 3.20 27.69 -14.92
C THR A 70 1.84 27.31 -14.35
N ILE A 71 1.38 26.10 -14.66
CA ILE A 71 0.24 25.43 -14.03
C ILE A 71 0.75 24.57 -12.87
N LYS A 72 0.03 24.60 -11.75
CA LYS A 72 0.28 23.79 -10.56
C LYS A 72 -1.04 23.22 -10.06
N GLY A 73 -0.98 22.07 -9.41
CA GLY A 73 -2.11 21.42 -8.76
C GLY A 73 -1.59 20.26 -7.91
N SER A 74 -2.50 19.61 -7.19
CA SER A 74 -2.14 18.47 -6.34
C SER A 74 -3.20 17.37 -6.29
N SER A 75 -4.43 17.66 -6.72
CA SER A 75 -5.50 16.67 -6.80
C SER A 75 -5.38 15.76 -8.02
N PHE A 76 -6.12 14.65 -7.98
CA PHE A 76 -6.21 13.72 -9.09
C PHE A 76 -6.88 14.39 -10.30
N GLU A 77 -7.95 15.15 -10.09
CA GLU A 77 -8.74 15.81 -11.12
C GLU A 77 -7.91 16.88 -11.84
N GLU A 78 -7.20 17.72 -11.09
CA GLU A 78 -6.31 18.74 -11.69
C GLU A 78 -5.21 18.08 -12.53
N SER A 79 -4.61 16.99 -12.02
CA SER A 79 -3.59 16.26 -12.75
C SER A 79 -4.16 15.59 -14.00
N SER A 80 -5.33 14.96 -13.90
CA SER A 80 -6.01 14.27 -15.01
C SER A 80 -6.37 15.25 -16.12
N ASN A 81 -6.92 16.42 -15.79
CA ASN A 81 -7.25 17.46 -16.77
C ASN A 81 -6.04 17.91 -17.60
N ILE A 82 -4.84 17.94 -17.02
CA ILE A 82 -3.61 18.26 -17.73
C ILE A 82 -3.15 17.10 -18.59
N LEU A 83 -3.18 15.89 -18.05
CA LEU A 83 -2.82 14.68 -18.79
C LEU A 83 -3.73 14.44 -19.99
N ASP A 84 -5.03 14.73 -19.88
CA ASP A 84 -5.99 14.61 -20.98
C ASP A 84 -5.66 15.56 -22.14
N LYS A 85 -5.27 16.81 -21.82
CA LYS A 85 -4.81 17.78 -22.82
C LYS A 85 -3.51 17.33 -23.49
N LEU A 86 -2.56 16.82 -22.71
CA LEU A 86 -1.29 16.30 -23.23
C LEU A 86 -1.50 15.03 -24.07
N SER A 87 -2.42 14.15 -23.65
CA SER A 87 -2.84 12.97 -24.40
C SER A 87 -3.43 13.34 -25.76
N CYS A 88 -4.38 14.29 -25.77
CA CYS A 88 -4.97 14.78 -27.01
C CYS A 88 -3.92 15.38 -27.95
N ARG A 89 -3.00 16.20 -27.42
CA ARG A 89 -1.92 16.81 -28.19
C ARG A 89 -0.94 15.77 -28.76
N LEU A 90 -0.58 14.76 -27.96
CA LEU A 90 0.33 13.68 -28.39
C LEU A 90 -0.32 12.78 -29.44
N LYS A 91 -1.59 12.40 -29.25
CA LYS A 91 -2.33 11.64 -30.26
C LYS A 91 -2.43 12.43 -31.57
N LYS A 92 -2.70 13.74 -31.48
CA LYS A 92 -2.74 14.62 -32.65
C LYS A 92 -1.40 14.68 -33.40
N SER A 93 -0.28 14.78 -32.68
CA SER A 93 1.04 14.82 -33.33
C SER A 93 1.38 13.53 -34.05
N LEU A 94 0.95 12.37 -33.53
CA LEU A 94 1.09 11.08 -34.20
C LEU A 94 0.22 11.03 -35.48
N GLU A 95 -1.05 11.43 -35.39
CA GLU A 95 -1.96 11.47 -36.54
C GLU A 95 -1.46 12.38 -37.68
N THR A 96 -0.90 13.54 -37.33
CA THR A 96 -0.41 14.52 -38.32
C THR A 96 1.06 14.33 -38.70
N LYS A 97 1.74 13.34 -38.12
CA LYS A 97 3.18 13.10 -38.30
C LYS A 97 4.04 14.34 -38.03
N ASP A 98 3.71 15.06 -36.97
CA ASP A 98 4.40 16.29 -36.57
C ASP A 98 5.39 16.01 -35.42
N ASP A 99 6.67 15.80 -35.77
CA ASP A 99 7.73 15.53 -34.80
C ASP A 99 7.99 16.69 -33.85
N ILE A 100 7.83 17.94 -34.30
CA ILE A 100 8.04 19.12 -33.45
C ILE A 100 6.99 19.14 -32.34
N LEU A 101 5.73 18.95 -32.71
CA LEU A 101 4.62 18.86 -31.77
C LEU A 101 4.76 17.65 -30.85
N CYS A 102 5.18 16.51 -31.39
CA CYS A 102 5.41 15.27 -30.65
C CYS A 102 6.48 15.47 -29.56
N LYS A 103 7.63 16.07 -29.94
CA LYS A 103 8.74 16.36 -29.05
C LYS A 103 8.36 17.31 -27.94
N ASP A 104 7.77 18.46 -28.28
CA ASP A 104 7.30 19.44 -27.29
C ASP A 104 6.34 18.78 -26.28
N THR A 105 5.40 17.97 -26.77
CA THR A 105 4.43 17.29 -25.92
C THR A 105 5.10 16.26 -25.01
N CYS A 106 6.03 15.44 -25.53
CA CYS A 106 6.80 14.49 -24.73
C CYS A 106 7.60 15.19 -23.62
N LEU A 107 8.24 16.31 -23.92
CA LEU A 107 8.98 17.09 -22.93
C LEU A 107 8.05 17.66 -21.83
N LYS A 108 6.85 18.13 -22.19
CA LYS A 108 5.84 18.59 -21.22
C LYS A 108 5.32 17.47 -20.32
N ILE A 109 5.13 16.26 -20.86
CA ILE A 109 4.76 15.07 -20.06
C ILE A 109 5.86 14.75 -19.04
N LEU A 110 7.12 14.82 -19.45
CA LEU A 110 8.26 14.59 -18.56
C LEU A 110 8.43 15.71 -17.53
N GLU A 111 8.10 16.95 -17.88
CA GLU A 111 8.05 18.09 -16.95
C GLU A 111 6.96 17.88 -15.88
N TRP A 112 5.72 17.56 -16.28
CA TRP A 112 4.63 17.20 -15.37
C TRP A 112 5.04 16.09 -14.39
N GLY A 113 5.69 15.04 -14.92
CA GLY A 113 6.16 13.92 -14.12
C GLY A 113 7.37 14.21 -13.22
N GLY A 114 7.98 15.40 -13.31
CA GLY A 114 9.19 15.77 -12.56
C GLY A 114 10.42 14.94 -12.94
N VAL A 115 10.48 14.45 -14.18
CA VAL A 115 11.50 13.51 -14.71
C VAL A 115 12.10 13.99 -16.04
N LEU A 116 11.99 15.28 -16.36
CA LEU A 116 12.56 15.87 -17.57
C LEU A 116 14.09 15.71 -17.64
N ARG A 117 14.78 15.94 -16.53
CA ARG A 117 16.25 15.81 -16.46
C ARG A 117 16.66 14.35 -16.73
N GLY A 118 17.56 14.15 -17.69
CA GLY A 118 18.02 12.83 -18.15
C GLY A 118 17.16 12.19 -19.24
N ASN A 119 15.84 12.41 -19.24
CA ASN A 119 14.98 11.92 -20.33
C ASN A 119 14.96 12.85 -21.54
N LYS A 120 15.19 14.15 -21.34
CA LYS A 120 15.24 15.14 -22.42
C LYS A 120 16.27 14.77 -23.50
N GLU A 121 17.51 14.47 -23.10
CA GLU A 121 18.59 14.08 -24.01
C GLU A 121 18.23 12.81 -24.80
N LYS A 122 17.52 11.86 -24.16
CA LYS A 122 17.08 10.64 -24.84
C LYS A 122 15.99 10.92 -25.88
N ILE A 123 15.06 11.83 -25.59
CA ILE A 123 14.04 12.30 -26.55
C ILE A 123 14.71 13.00 -27.73
N GLU A 124 15.64 13.91 -27.47
CA GLU A 124 16.38 14.64 -28.51
C GLU A 124 17.17 13.68 -29.41
N LYS A 125 17.86 12.71 -28.82
CA LYS A 125 18.61 11.69 -29.56
C LYS A 125 17.70 10.84 -30.46
N ILE A 126 16.57 10.35 -29.95
CA ILE A 126 15.63 9.53 -30.73
C ILE A 126 15.07 10.33 -31.91
N ASP A 127 14.69 11.58 -31.65
CA ASP A 127 14.15 12.50 -32.65
C ASP A 127 15.15 12.75 -33.78
N GLU A 128 16.43 12.97 -33.45
CA GLU A 128 17.51 13.16 -34.43
C GLU A 128 17.84 11.89 -35.22
N GLU A 129 17.79 10.71 -34.60
CA GLU A 129 18.20 9.45 -35.23
C GLU A 129 17.14 8.85 -36.17
N GLN A 130 15.85 8.98 -35.86
CA GLN A 130 14.77 8.33 -36.62
C GLN A 130 13.42 9.06 -36.64
N GLY A 131 13.30 10.23 -36.00
CA GLY A 131 12.03 10.91 -35.79
C GLY A 131 11.21 10.31 -34.64
N LEU A 132 10.64 11.19 -33.80
CA LEU A 132 9.97 10.76 -32.57
C LEU A 132 8.61 10.10 -32.83
N VAL A 133 7.86 10.57 -33.83
CA VAL A 133 6.58 9.96 -34.25
C VAL A 133 6.81 8.53 -34.70
N GLN A 134 7.74 8.30 -35.62
CA GLN A 134 8.06 6.97 -36.15
C GLN A 134 8.49 6.02 -35.02
N TYR A 135 9.30 6.52 -34.08
CA TYR A 135 9.67 5.77 -32.89
C TYR A 135 8.46 5.37 -32.04
N LEU A 136 7.59 6.32 -31.67
CA LEU A 136 6.43 6.04 -30.82
C LEU A 136 5.40 5.11 -31.51
N GLU A 137 5.20 5.23 -32.82
CA GLU A 137 4.37 4.29 -33.58
C GLU A 137 4.93 2.86 -33.52
N SER A 138 6.25 2.70 -33.72
CA SER A 138 6.94 1.42 -33.62
C SER A 138 6.83 0.82 -32.21
N VAL A 139 7.00 1.65 -31.17
CA VAL A 139 6.83 1.22 -29.78
C VAL A 139 5.41 0.76 -29.51
N LYS A 140 4.39 1.49 -29.98
CA LYS A 140 2.97 1.10 -29.79
C LYS A 140 2.68 -0.25 -30.43
N MET A 141 3.17 -0.49 -31.65
CA MET A 141 3.01 -1.80 -32.30
C MET A 141 3.59 -2.93 -31.45
N ILE A 142 4.77 -2.72 -30.86
CA ILE A 142 5.41 -3.73 -30.00
C ILE A 142 4.65 -3.93 -28.70
N LEU A 143 4.33 -2.85 -27.99
CA LEU A 143 3.72 -2.92 -26.65
C LEU A 143 2.26 -3.40 -26.67
N THR A 144 1.58 -3.33 -27.81
CA THR A 144 0.21 -3.83 -27.98
C THR A 144 0.14 -5.24 -28.59
N SER A 145 1.29 -5.81 -28.98
CA SER A 145 1.36 -7.19 -29.48
C SER A 145 1.04 -8.21 -28.39
N GLU A 146 0.34 -9.30 -28.76
CA GLU A 146 0.10 -10.44 -27.87
C GLU A 146 1.38 -11.20 -27.50
N LYS A 147 2.36 -11.17 -28.42
CA LYS A 147 3.68 -11.79 -28.24
C LYS A 147 4.74 -10.71 -28.40
N ILE A 148 5.34 -10.34 -27.28
CA ILE A 148 6.39 -9.34 -27.25
C ILE A 148 7.74 -10.06 -27.39
N GLU A 149 8.24 -10.03 -28.61
CA GLU A 149 9.59 -10.46 -28.92
C GLU A 149 10.55 -9.35 -28.54
N VAL A 150 11.39 -9.59 -27.53
CA VAL A 150 12.47 -8.66 -27.19
C VAL A 150 13.77 -9.25 -27.75
N PRO A 151 14.46 -8.55 -28.66
CA PRO A 151 15.78 -8.96 -29.10
C PRO A 151 16.72 -9.17 -27.90
N GLU A 152 17.60 -10.16 -27.99
CA GLU A 152 18.67 -10.36 -26.98
C GLU A 152 19.76 -9.27 -27.06
N SER A 153 19.84 -8.53 -28.18
CA SER A 153 20.82 -7.47 -28.38
C SER A 153 20.44 -6.17 -27.66
N ASP A 154 21.47 -5.38 -27.34
CA ASP A 154 21.36 -4.02 -26.79
C ASP A 154 20.73 -3.01 -27.76
N ASP A 155 20.44 -3.41 -29.00
CA ASP A 155 19.66 -2.65 -29.99
C ASP A 155 18.18 -2.67 -29.61
N GLN A 156 17.88 -2.00 -28.50
CA GLN A 156 16.53 -1.96 -27.95
C GLN A 156 15.62 -1.07 -28.77
N VAL A 157 14.60 -1.70 -29.34
CA VAL A 157 13.52 -1.02 -30.04
C VAL A 157 12.64 -0.19 -29.08
N VAL A 158 12.55 -0.58 -27.80
CA VAL A 158 11.72 0.12 -26.78
C VAL A 158 12.59 0.58 -25.62
N TYR A 159 12.64 1.90 -25.38
CA TYR A 159 13.35 2.48 -24.25
C TYR A 159 12.39 2.62 -23.08
N MET A 160 12.68 1.96 -21.96
CA MET A 160 11.71 1.84 -20.87
C MET A 160 12.25 2.34 -19.53
N ASN A 161 11.64 3.40 -19.01
CA ASN A 161 11.84 3.86 -17.63
C ASN A 161 10.57 4.57 -17.11
N SER A 162 10.59 5.02 -15.86
CA SER A 162 9.46 5.73 -15.26
C SER A 162 9.02 7.00 -16.03
N GLY A 163 9.87 7.63 -16.82
CA GLY A 163 9.52 8.79 -17.67
C GLY A 163 8.84 8.36 -18.97
N PHE A 164 9.40 7.38 -19.67
CA PHE A 164 8.83 6.90 -20.92
C PHE A 164 7.51 6.16 -20.73
N THR A 165 7.31 5.46 -19.60
CA THR A 165 5.98 4.93 -19.24
C THR A 165 4.91 6.03 -19.13
N LYS A 166 5.27 7.25 -18.70
CA LYS A 166 4.36 8.42 -18.71
C LYS A 166 3.93 8.77 -20.12
N ILE A 167 4.90 8.87 -21.04
CA ILE A 167 4.63 9.15 -22.45
C ILE A 167 3.73 8.06 -23.04
N TYR A 168 4.11 6.79 -22.88
CA TYR A 168 3.38 5.64 -23.41
C TYR A 168 1.93 5.58 -22.90
N SER A 169 1.72 5.84 -21.60
CA SER A 169 0.40 5.83 -20.98
C SER A 169 -0.60 6.86 -21.52
N LEU A 170 -0.14 7.88 -22.27
CA LEU A 170 -1.01 8.94 -22.78
C LEU A 170 -1.46 8.72 -24.23
N TYR A 171 -0.86 7.80 -24.99
CA TYR A 171 -1.31 7.50 -26.37
C TYR A 171 -1.56 6.01 -26.64
N ILE A 172 -1.16 5.14 -25.73
CA ILE A 172 -1.51 3.72 -25.71
C ILE A 172 -2.65 3.53 -24.70
N ASN A 173 -3.75 2.93 -25.14
CA ASN A 173 -4.89 2.64 -24.26
C ASN A 173 -4.50 1.56 -23.25
N ASP A 174 -5.12 1.59 -22.07
CA ASP A 174 -4.92 0.61 -20.99
C ASP A 174 -3.45 0.41 -20.57
N PHE A 175 -2.66 1.48 -20.60
CA PHE A 175 -1.23 1.43 -20.30
C PHE A 175 -0.88 2.25 -19.06
N VAL A 176 -0.32 1.58 -18.06
CA VAL A 176 0.01 2.08 -16.73
C VAL A 176 1.37 2.79 -16.74
N ILE A 177 1.44 3.93 -16.06
CA ILE A 177 2.67 4.58 -15.61
C ILE A 177 3.30 3.70 -14.54
N TYR A 178 4.24 2.85 -14.96
CA TYR A 178 5.02 2.07 -14.03
C TYR A 178 6.12 2.93 -13.38
N ASP A 179 5.70 3.77 -12.43
CA ASP A 179 6.60 4.49 -11.54
C ASP A 179 7.15 3.55 -10.47
N SER A 180 8.34 3.87 -9.95
CA SER A 180 8.94 3.21 -8.79
C SER A 180 7.98 3.00 -7.61
N ARG A 181 7.03 3.91 -7.40
CA ARG A 181 5.99 3.80 -6.36
C ARG A 181 4.94 2.75 -6.71
N VAL A 182 4.46 2.73 -7.95
CA VAL A 182 3.52 1.69 -8.40
C VAL A 182 4.14 0.31 -8.22
N GLY A 183 5.41 0.13 -8.59
CA GLY A 183 6.14 -1.12 -8.34
C GLY A 183 6.26 -1.47 -6.85
N ALA A 184 6.52 -0.47 -5.99
CA ALA A 184 6.58 -0.68 -4.54
C ALA A 184 5.22 -1.07 -3.93
N ALA A 185 4.13 -0.45 -4.38
CA ALA A 185 2.78 -0.77 -3.92
C ALA A 185 2.34 -2.17 -4.35
N LEU A 186 2.59 -2.55 -5.60
CA LEU A 186 2.34 -3.90 -6.09
C LEU A 186 3.16 -4.92 -5.30
N GLY A 187 4.44 -4.63 -5.04
CA GLY A 187 5.27 -5.47 -4.18
C GLY A 187 4.71 -5.60 -2.76
N LEU A 188 4.22 -4.52 -2.15
CA LEU A 188 3.61 -4.56 -0.81
C LEU A 188 2.35 -5.43 -0.80
N LEU A 189 1.48 -5.30 -1.81
CA LEU A 189 0.26 -6.09 -1.93
C LEU A 189 0.59 -7.58 -2.12
N VAL A 190 1.55 -7.89 -2.98
CA VAL A 190 2.03 -9.27 -3.17
C VAL A 190 2.65 -9.83 -1.90
N LYS A 191 3.43 -9.02 -1.17
CA LYS A 191 4.01 -9.43 0.12
C LYS A 191 2.91 -9.79 1.13
N ARG A 192 1.89 -8.94 1.28
CA ARG A 192 0.75 -9.23 2.17
C ARG A 192 -0.03 -10.47 1.73
N PHE A 193 -0.21 -10.66 0.43
CA PHE A 193 -0.79 -11.91 -0.10
C PHE A 193 0.03 -13.14 0.27
N CYS A 194 1.35 -13.08 0.11
CA CYS A 194 2.23 -14.17 0.52
C CYS A 194 2.12 -14.45 2.01
N ASP A 195 2.08 -13.41 2.85
CA ASP A 195 1.92 -13.57 4.31
C ASP A 195 0.58 -14.24 4.65
N ASP A 196 -0.54 -13.74 4.11
CA ASP A 196 -1.90 -14.25 4.35
C ASP A 196 -2.09 -15.70 3.86
N ARG A 197 -1.34 -16.10 2.83
CA ARG A 197 -1.37 -17.46 2.25
C ARG A 197 -0.21 -18.33 2.73
N HIS A 198 0.59 -17.86 3.67
CA HIS A 198 1.76 -18.53 4.21
C HIS A 198 2.73 -19.06 3.14
N LEU A 199 2.95 -18.28 2.07
CA LEU A 199 3.87 -18.63 0.99
C LEU A 199 5.31 -18.33 1.43
N GLU A 200 6.19 -19.32 1.34
CA GLU A 200 7.61 -19.16 1.66
C GLU A 200 8.31 -18.17 0.70
N ASP A 201 7.91 -18.21 -0.57
CA ASP A 201 8.49 -17.45 -1.66
C ASP A 201 7.46 -16.61 -2.43
N VAL A 202 7.93 -15.50 -2.99
CA VAL A 202 7.10 -14.67 -3.89
C VAL A 202 6.95 -15.36 -5.25
N PRO A 203 5.72 -15.59 -5.75
CA PRO A 203 5.49 -16.20 -7.05
C PRO A 203 6.18 -15.42 -8.18
N LYS A 204 6.84 -16.13 -9.11
CA LYS A 204 7.69 -15.54 -10.16
C LYS A 204 7.00 -14.44 -10.98
N ASN A 205 5.74 -14.64 -11.36
CA ASN A 205 4.98 -13.67 -12.16
C ASN A 205 4.48 -12.47 -11.34
N LEU A 206 4.52 -12.55 -10.00
CA LEU A 206 4.14 -11.49 -9.07
C LEU A 206 5.36 -10.75 -8.45
N LYS A 207 6.60 -11.09 -8.86
CA LYS A 207 7.82 -10.38 -8.44
C LYS A 207 7.94 -9.01 -9.11
N PHE A 208 7.12 -8.06 -8.68
CA PHE A 208 7.14 -6.69 -9.18
C PHE A 208 8.39 -5.94 -8.75
N ALA A 209 9.13 -5.40 -9.71
CA ALA A 209 10.33 -4.62 -9.45
C ALA A 209 10.00 -3.22 -8.92
N TYR A 210 10.78 -2.76 -7.95
CA TYR A 210 10.67 -1.42 -7.36
C TYR A 210 11.99 -0.64 -7.52
N ALA A 211 11.99 0.66 -7.23
CA ALA A 211 13.24 1.42 -7.11
C ALA A 211 13.32 2.08 -5.74
N ASN A 212 14.55 2.31 -5.27
CA ASN A 212 14.79 3.05 -4.04
C ASN A 212 14.08 4.40 -4.04
N GLY A 213 13.54 4.78 -2.88
CA GLY A 213 12.94 6.09 -2.70
C GLY A 213 13.97 7.21 -2.83
N ARG A 214 13.53 8.39 -3.30
CA ARG A 214 14.35 9.60 -3.15
C ARG A 214 14.31 10.03 -1.68
N GLY A 215 15.47 10.20 -1.08
CA GLY A 215 15.59 10.60 0.34
C GLY A 215 15.29 9.46 1.30
N LYS A 216 14.49 9.73 2.34
CA LYS A 216 14.21 8.79 3.44
C LYS A 216 12.97 7.88 3.24
N ALA A 217 12.24 8.03 2.15
CA ALA A 217 11.05 7.21 1.90
C ALA A 217 11.46 5.77 1.56
N ASN A 218 11.03 4.80 2.37
CA ASN A 218 11.29 3.39 2.10
C ASN A 218 10.32 2.88 1.03
N ARG A 219 10.87 2.31 -0.05
CA ARG A 219 10.09 1.68 -1.12
C ARG A 219 10.31 0.18 -1.22
N ASN A 220 11.14 -0.39 -0.34
CA ASN A 220 11.40 -1.81 -0.31
C ASN A 220 10.20 -2.57 0.28
N PRO A 221 9.50 -3.40 -0.52
CA PRO A 221 8.32 -4.13 -0.05
C PRO A 221 8.62 -5.16 1.05
N ASP A 222 9.83 -5.68 1.10
CA ASP A 222 10.21 -6.77 2.00
C ASP A 222 11.67 -6.64 2.46
N PRO A 223 11.99 -6.76 3.77
CA PRO A 223 13.36 -6.55 4.22
C PRO A 223 14.26 -7.75 3.90
N VAL A 224 13.70 -8.91 3.57
CA VAL A 224 14.45 -10.10 3.13
C VAL A 224 15.10 -9.79 1.79
N GLU A 225 16.43 -9.88 1.77
CA GLU A 225 17.22 -9.53 0.60
C GLU A 225 16.84 -10.38 -0.61
N GLY A 226 16.71 -9.74 -1.78
CA GLY A 226 16.45 -10.43 -3.04
C GLY A 226 15.02 -10.94 -3.25
N ARG A 227 14.12 -10.78 -2.27
CA ARG A 227 12.73 -11.23 -2.40
C ARG A 227 11.94 -10.48 -3.48
N PHE A 228 12.20 -9.17 -3.62
CA PHE A 228 11.72 -8.34 -4.74
C PHE A 228 12.87 -7.73 -5.54
N PRO A 229 12.80 -7.71 -6.89
CA PRO A 229 13.87 -7.17 -7.72
C PRO A 229 13.92 -5.63 -7.70
N LEU A 230 15.11 -5.07 -7.85
CA LEU A 230 15.28 -3.63 -8.10
C LEU A 230 15.17 -3.31 -9.60
N LEU A 231 14.56 -2.17 -9.92
CA LEU A 231 14.64 -1.51 -11.21
C LEU A 231 16.08 -1.02 -11.39
N ARG A 232 16.90 -1.80 -12.11
CA ARG A 232 18.30 -1.46 -12.40
C ARG A 232 18.37 -0.56 -13.62
N ASN A 233 19.15 0.53 -13.51
CA ASN A 233 19.40 1.48 -14.61
C ASN A 233 20.51 1.05 -15.56
N THR A 234 21.34 0.07 -15.20
CA THR A 234 22.64 -0.10 -15.86
C THR A 234 22.64 -1.06 -17.04
N GLU A 235 21.89 -2.18 -17.05
CA GLU A 235 22.09 -3.19 -18.11
C GLU A 235 20.86 -3.98 -18.57
N ARG A 236 19.63 -3.76 -18.05
CA ARG A 236 18.44 -4.51 -18.52
C ARG A 236 17.15 -3.69 -18.42
N TYR A 237 16.89 -2.82 -19.41
CA TYR A 237 15.57 -2.21 -19.64
C TYR A 237 14.45 -3.25 -19.78
N ARG A 238 14.83 -4.49 -20.12
CA ARG A 238 13.98 -5.68 -20.07
C ARG A 238 13.24 -5.84 -18.74
N ASN A 239 13.90 -5.57 -17.60
CA ASN A 239 13.24 -5.70 -16.29
C ASN A 239 12.09 -4.69 -16.15
N HIS A 240 12.31 -3.42 -16.54
CA HIS A 240 11.27 -2.40 -16.45
C HIS A 240 10.11 -2.67 -17.42
N LEU A 241 10.43 -3.12 -18.64
CA LEU A 241 9.45 -3.49 -19.66
C LEU A 241 8.59 -4.68 -19.20
N GLU A 242 9.21 -5.78 -18.75
CA GLU A 242 8.49 -6.96 -18.27
C GLU A 242 7.55 -6.63 -17.10
N ASN A 243 8.01 -5.85 -16.13
CA ASN A 243 7.21 -5.46 -14.98
C ASN A 243 6.04 -4.55 -15.35
N ASN A 244 6.26 -3.59 -16.26
CA ASN A 244 5.17 -2.73 -16.72
C ASN A 244 4.11 -3.51 -17.49
N LEU A 245 4.51 -4.45 -18.35
CA LEU A 245 3.58 -5.32 -19.07
C LEU A 245 2.75 -6.19 -18.14
N ARG A 246 3.40 -6.86 -17.16
CA ARG A 246 2.68 -7.65 -16.15
C ARG A 246 1.73 -6.79 -15.33
N ALA A 247 2.13 -5.57 -14.96
CA ALA A 247 1.26 -4.63 -14.26
C ALA A 247 0.05 -4.23 -15.12
N ASN A 248 0.23 -3.94 -16.41
CA ASN A 248 -0.88 -3.68 -17.33
C ASN A 248 -1.87 -4.84 -17.37
N TRP A 249 -1.36 -6.07 -17.51
CA TRP A 249 -2.20 -7.26 -17.57
C TRP A 249 -2.94 -7.52 -16.27
N LEU A 250 -2.25 -7.43 -15.14
CA LEU A 250 -2.80 -7.60 -13.80
C LEU A 250 -3.88 -6.56 -13.50
N LEU A 251 -3.57 -5.27 -13.64
CA LEU A 251 -4.50 -4.20 -13.26
C LEU A 251 -5.73 -4.17 -14.17
N LYS A 252 -5.57 -4.50 -15.46
CA LYS A 252 -6.71 -4.66 -16.38
C LYS A 252 -7.63 -5.80 -15.95
N GLU A 253 -7.08 -6.93 -15.52
CA GLU A 253 -7.86 -8.07 -15.05
C GLU A 253 -8.58 -7.74 -13.74
N ILE A 254 -7.90 -7.07 -12.80
CA ILE A 254 -8.52 -6.59 -11.57
C ILE A 254 -9.71 -5.67 -11.86
N LEU A 255 -9.58 -4.75 -12.82
CA LEU A 255 -10.67 -3.85 -13.22
C LEU A 255 -11.82 -4.53 -13.99
N SER A 256 -11.64 -5.76 -14.45
CA SER A 256 -12.74 -6.53 -15.02
C SER A 256 -13.70 -7.09 -13.95
N HIS A 257 -13.29 -7.05 -12.67
CA HIS A 257 -14.11 -7.44 -11.54
C HIS A 257 -14.85 -6.22 -10.98
N SER A 258 -16.07 -6.44 -10.46
CA SER A 258 -16.84 -5.37 -9.84
C SER A 258 -16.15 -4.84 -8.59
N SER A 259 -16.03 -3.52 -8.52
CA SER A 259 -15.47 -2.74 -7.42
C SER A 259 -15.90 -1.27 -7.52
N ASN A 260 -15.58 -0.46 -6.51
CA ASN A 260 -15.85 0.98 -6.55
C ASN A 260 -15.19 1.68 -7.75
N PHE A 261 -14.02 1.24 -8.22
CA PHE A 261 -13.45 1.78 -9.45
C PHE A 261 -14.38 1.55 -10.65
N SER A 262 -14.89 0.33 -10.82
CA SER A 262 -15.79 0.01 -11.94
C SER A 262 -17.19 0.61 -11.82
N ASN A 263 -17.68 0.79 -10.58
CA ASN A 263 -19.07 1.18 -10.30
C ASN A 263 -19.25 2.70 -10.19
N LEU A 264 -18.22 3.42 -9.71
CA LEU A 264 -18.32 4.86 -9.41
C LEU A 264 -17.57 5.74 -10.40
N LEU A 265 -16.65 5.18 -11.20
CA LEU A 265 -15.87 5.95 -12.18
C LEU A 265 -16.18 5.50 -13.61
N PRO A 266 -16.16 6.43 -14.58
CA PRO A 266 -16.34 6.07 -15.98
C PRO A 266 -15.13 5.26 -16.49
N PRO A 267 -15.34 4.32 -17.44
CA PRO A 267 -14.31 3.36 -17.88
C PRO A 267 -12.94 3.96 -18.20
N GLU A 268 -12.92 5.12 -18.86
CA GLU A 268 -11.70 5.82 -19.26
C GLU A 268 -10.86 6.36 -18.08
N LYS A 269 -11.45 6.49 -16.88
CA LYS A 269 -10.74 6.97 -15.67
C LYS A 269 -10.29 5.84 -14.76
N GLN A 270 -10.85 4.64 -14.88
CA GLN A 270 -10.69 3.55 -13.90
C GLN A 270 -9.23 3.15 -13.71
N LEU A 271 -8.52 2.87 -14.81
CA LEU A 271 -7.11 2.47 -14.74
C LEU A 271 -6.21 3.55 -14.16
N ARG A 272 -6.47 4.82 -14.53
CA ARG A 272 -5.69 5.95 -14.02
C ARG A 272 -5.93 6.16 -12.54
N ALA A 273 -7.17 5.99 -12.07
CA ALA A 273 -7.52 6.09 -10.65
C ALA A 273 -6.88 4.96 -9.82
N LEU A 274 -6.93 3.72 -10.30
CA LEU A 274 -6.26 2.58 -9.65
C LEU A 274 -4.73 2.77 -9.61
N GLU A 275 -4.13 3.25 -10.70
CA GLU A 275 -2.71 3.60 -10.73
C GLU A 275 -2.37 4.72 -9.73
N ALA A 276 -3.22 5.75 -9.62
CA ALA A 276 -3.04 6.85 -8.70
C ALA A 276 -3.09 6.38 -7.24
N ALA A 277 -4.00 5.46 -6.90
CA ALA A 277 -4.02 4.79 -5.61
C ALA A 277 -2.70 4.08 -5.30
N LEU A 278 -2.22 3.23 -6.24
CA LEU A 278 -0.95 2.51 -6.10
C LEU A 278 0.24 3.46 -5.97
N PHE A 279 0.23 4.56 -6.70
CA PHE A 279 1.25 5.59 -6.63
C PHE A 279 1.32 6.27 -5.26
N MET A 280 0.18 6.49 -4.60
CA MET A 280 0.14 7.02 -3.23
C MET A 280 0.59 5.98 -2.22
N ILE A 281 0.01 4.76 -2.25
CA ILE A 281 0.41 3.64 -1.37
C ILE A 281 1.92 3.41 -1.44
N GLY A 282 2.46 3.39 -2.65
CA GLY A 282 3.86 3.11 -2.94
C GLY A 282 4.83 4.25 -2.65
N TYR A 283 4.35 5.42 -2.21
CA TYR A 283 5.22 6.50 -1.78
C TYR A 283 6.18 6.03 -0.69
N GLN A 284 5.62 5.34 0.30
CA GLN A 284 6.35 4.71 1.38
C GLN A 284 5.68 3.38 1.75
N VAL A 285 6.39 2.29 1.53
CA VAL A 285 6.03 0.95 1.98
C VAL A 285 6.94 0.64 3.17
N SER A 286 6.61 1.21 4.33
CA SER A 286 7.39 0.96 5.53
C SER A 286 7.03 -0.38 6.13
N LEU A 287 8.05 -1.20 6.37
CA LEU A 287 8.03 -2.35 7.27
C LEU A 287 8.31 -1.94 8.73
N LYS A 288 8.45 -0.63 8.98
CA LYS A 288 8.35 -0.14 10.35
C LYS A 288 6.91 -0.36 10.75
N GLU A 289 6.68 -1.52 11.38
CA GLU A 289 5.84 -1.66 12.55
C GLU A 289 5.10 -0.35 12.84
N TYR A 290 3.85 -0.33 12.44
CA TYR A 290 3.02 0.83 12.61
C TYR A 290 2.97 1.17 14.08
N LYS A 291 3.48 2.34 14.46
CA LYS A 291 3.31 2.94 15.79
C LYS A 291 1.84 3.28 16.06
N SER A 292 0.91 2.37 15.81
CA SER A 292 -0.38 2.38 16.46
C SER A 292 -0.11 2.16 17.95
N GLN A 293 -0.45 3.16 18.74
CA GLN A 293 -0.53 3.02 20.18
C GLN A 293 -1.93 2.51 20.49
N CYS A 294 -2.06 1.29 20.98
CA CYS A 294 -3.34 0.72 21.39
C CYS A 294 -3.33 0.52 22.90
N ASN A 295 -4.39 0.97 23.58
CA ASN A 295 -4.61 0.67 24.98
C ASN A 295 -5.52 -0.55 25.08
N VAL A 296 -5.01 -1.64 25.63
CA VAL A 296 -5.76 -2.88 25.83
C VAL A 296 -6.11 -3.01 27.30
N LEU A 297 -7.40 -3.14 27.60
CA LEU A 297 -7.87 -3.53 28.93
C LEU A 297 -7.63 -5.02 29.13
N TYR A 298 -6.88 -5.38 30.16
CA TYR A 298 -6.43 -6.74 30.42
C TYR A 298 -6.75 -7.14 31.87
N ASP A 299 -7.41 -8.28 32.03
CA ASP A 299 -7.80 -8.84 33.32
C ASP A 299 -6.61 -9.62 33.95
N PRO A 300 -6.22 -9.35 35.22
CA PRO A 300 -5.16 -10.06 35.93
C PRO A 300 -5.35 -11.59 35.99
N SER A 301 -6.59 -12.08 36.04
CA SER A 301 -6.88 -13.52 36.04
C SER A 301 -6.51 -14.18 34.70
N MET A 302 -6.64 -13.46 33.59
CA MET A 302 -6.18 -13.91 32.27
C MET A 302 -4.65 -13.87 32.12
N MET A 303 -3.94 -13.13 32.98
CA MET A 303 -2.48 -13.09 33.00
C MET A 303 -1.89 -14.43 33.45
N GLN A 304 -2.59 -15.16 34.33
CA GLN A 304 -2.19 -16.49 34.79
C GLN A 304 -2.47 -17.59 33.76
N CYS A 305 -3.46 -17.41 32.88
CA CYS A 305 -3.88 -18.41 31.91
C CYS A 305 -3.06 -18.39 30.60
N CYS A 306 -2.31 -17.32 30.32
CA CYS A 306 -1.66 -17.10 29.02
C CYS A 306 -0.11 -17.17 29.02
N GLY A 307 0.52 -17.63 30.10
CA GLY A 307 1.98 -17.84 30.16
C GLY A 307 2.74 -16.82 31.01
N ASN A 308 3.99 -16.53 30.65
CA ASN A 308 4.90 -15.66 31.40
C ASN A 308 4.33 -14.24 31.62
N PRO A 309 4.72 -13.53 32.69
CA PRO A 309 4.28 -12.16 32.94
C PRO A 309 4.56 -11.22 31.77
N ILE A 310 3.60 -10.37 31.39
CA ILE A 310 3.78 -9.34 30.36
C ILE A 310 4.68 -8.23 30.91
N GLN A 311 5.80 -7.95 30.24
CA GLN A 311 6.77 -6.94 30.68
C GLN A 311 6.83 -5.73 29.75
N VAL A 312 7.06 -4.54 30.32
CA VAL A 312 7.38 -3.33 29.54
C VAL A 312 8.72 -3.53 28.84
N GLY A 313 8.77 -3.25 27.54
CA GLY A 313 9.95 -3.44 26.71
C GLY A 313 9.98 -4.75 25.93
N GLU A 314 9.02 -5.65 26.14
CA GLU A 314 8.89 -6.90 25.40
C GLU A 314 7.76 -6.87 24.37
N TYR A 315 7.88 -7.67 23.31
CA TYR A 315 6.78 -7.90 22.39
C TYR A 315 5.83 -8.93 22.98
N SER A 316 4.55 -8.59 23.03
CA SER A 316 3.50 -9.46 23.57
C SER A 316 2.36 -9.62 22.57
N THR A 317 1.77 -10.82 22.58
CA THR A 317 0.58 -11.14 21.80
C THR A 317 -0.60 -11.24 22.75
N ILE A 318 -1.58 -10.35 22.61
CA ILE A 318 -2.78 -10.31 23.44
C ILE A 318 -3.94 -10.87 22.63
N THR A 319 -4.60 -11.89 23.17
CA THR A 319 -5.77 -12.51 22.55
C THR A 319 -7.03 -11.79 23.05
N GLY A 320 -7.83 -11.23 22.14
CA GLY A 320 -9.11 -10.64 22.51
C GLY A 320 -10.21 -11.70 22.59
N ASN A 321 -10.87 -11.81 23.75
CA ASN A 321 -12.12 -12.57 23.87
C ASN A 321 -13.30 -11.64 23.54
N LYS A 322 -14.18 -12.11 22.65
CA LYS A 322 -15.34 -11.36 22.16
C LYS A 322 -16.46 -11.39 23.20
N THR A 323 -16.65 -10.31 23.92
CA THR A 323 -17.89 -9.99 24.64
C THR A 323 -18.17 -8.49 24.53
N GLU A 324 -18.69 -8.07 23.37
CA GLU A 324 -19.32 -6.76 23.05
C GLU A 324 -18.56 -5.46 23.42
N PRO A 325 -18.99 -4.31 22.88
CA PRO A 325 -18.21 -3.52 21.91
C PRO A 325 -16.81 -3.11 22.40
N TYR A 326 -15.80 -3.38 21.56
CA TYR A 326 -14.40 -3.07 21.80
C TYR A 326 -14.16 -1.57 22.09
N MET A 327 -14.04 -1.20 23.36
CA MET A 327 -13.58 0.14 23.75
C MET A 327 -12.04 0.16 23.84
N PHE A 328 -11.39 0.35 22.70
CA PHE A 328 -9.98 0.75 22.67
C PHE A 328 -9.91 2.27 22.92
N ALA A 329 -9.65 2.66 24.17
CA ALA A 329 -9.65 4.07 24.56
C ALA A 329 -8.72 4.91 23.64
N ASN A 330 -9.37 5.79 22.87
CA ASN A 330 -8.91 6.76 21.85
C ASN A 330 -8.99 6.39 20.36
N HIS A 331 -9.40 5.18 19.97
CA HIS A 331 -9.84 4.92 18.59
C HIS A 331 -11.02 3.93 18.57
N ASN A 332 -12.18 4.40 18.08
CA ASN A 332 -13.32 3.54 17.75
C ASN A 332 -12.92 2.62 16.59
N ILE A 333 -12.55 1.38 16.88
CA ILE A 333 -12.53 0.32 15.87
C ILE A 333 -13.93 -0.30 15.90
N SER A 334 -14.82 0.24 15.06
CA SER A 334 -16.13 -0.35 14.78
C SER A 334 -15.92 -1.60 13.95
N PHE A 335 -16.27 -2.77 14.47
CA PHE A 335 -16.42 -4.00 13.67
C PHE A 335 -17.89 -4.08 13.28
N GLU A 336 -18.27 -3.43 12.16
CA GLU A 336 -19.56 -3.69 11.53
C GLU A 336 -19.49 -5.03 10.81
N GLU A 337 -20.05 -6.07 11.44
CA GLU A 337 -21.09 -6.95 10.86
C GLU A 337 -21.32 -8.13 11.81
N GLU A 338 -22.58 -8.26 12.22
CA GLU A 338 -23.14 -9.38 12.96
C GLU A 338 -23.13 -10.63 12.09
N HIS A 339 -22.03 -11.37 12.08
CA HIS A 339 -22.08 -12.80 11.80
C HIS A 339 -21.14 -13.54 12.75
N HIS A 340 -21.53 -14.76 13.08
CA HIS A 340 -20.97 -15.62 14.11
C HIS A 340 -19.44 -15.85 13.94
N LEU A 341 -18.62 -14.91 14.39
CA LEU A 341 -17.18 -15.09 14.57
C LEU A 341 -16.94 -15.75 15.92
N ASP A 342 -16.66 -17.05 15.89
CA ASP A 342 -15.96 -17.76 16.96
C ASP A 342 -14.50 -17.24 17.00
N LYS A 343 -14.05 -16.88 18.21
CA LYS A 343 -12.66 -16.82 18.75
C LYS A 343 -11.51 -16.67 17.72
N SER A 344 -10.83 -15.54 17.51
CA SER A 344 -9.98 -14.82 18.47
C SER A 344 -9.04 -13.91 17.67
N ALA A 345 -9.26 -12.59 17.66
CA ALA A 345 -8.29 -11.67 17.09
C ALA A 345 -7.10 -11.53 18.05
N LYS A 346 -5.87 -11.68 17.54
CA LYS A 346 -4.63 -11.52 18.31
C LYS A 346 -3.98 -10.18 17.98
N LEU A 347 -3.66 -9.40 19.00
CA LEU A 347 -2.93 -8.14 18.88
C LEU A 347 -1.48 -8.37 19.29
N LYS A 348 -0.54 -8.21 18.37
CA LYS A 348 0.89 -8.34 18.66
C LYS A 348 1.56 -6.97 18.63
N GLY A 349 2.23 -6.58 19.71
CA GLY A 349 2.91 -5.29 19.77
C GLY A 349 3.94 -5.19 20.89
N LEU A 350 4.76 -4.15 20.84
CA LEU A 350 5.73 -3.81 21.89
C LEU A 350 5.00 -3.19 23.08
N VAL A 351 5.11 -3.79 24.26
CA VAL A 351 4.53 -3.25 25.49
C VAL A 351 5.32 -2.02 25.92
N SER A 352 4.68 -0.86 25.87
CA SER A 352 5.35 0.42 26.12
C SER A 352 4.99 1.06 27.46
N LYS A 353 3.85 0.69 28.03
CA LYS A 353 3.38 1.14 29.35
C LYS A 353 2.34 0.14 29.88
N ILE A 354 2.34 -0.08 31.18
CA ILE A 354 1.29 -0.82 31.91
C ILE A 354 0.78 0.11 33.00
N THR A 355 -0.54 0.16 33.18
CA THR A 355 -1.22 1.05 34.13
C THR A 355 -2.27 0.25 34.87
N THR A 356 -2.33 0.34 36.19
CA THR A 356 -3.39 -0.31 36.98
C THR A 356 -4.54 0.65 37.15
N VAL A 357 -5.75 0.12 37.01
CA VAL A 357 -7.00 0.83 37.26
C VAL A 357 -7.75 0.12 38.37
N PHE A 358 -8.09 0.88 39.42
CA PHE A 358 -8.94 0.41 40.51
C PHE A 358 -10.35 0.98 40.33
N VAL A 359 -11.37 0.13 40.51
CA VAL A 359 -12.78 0.53 40.48
C VAL A 359 -13.25 0.68 41.92
N GLU A 360 -13.52 1.92 42.34
CA GLU A 360 -13.85 2.30 43.74
C GLU A 360 -15.11 1.63 44.33
N LYS A 361 -15.91 0.92 43.53
CA LYS A 361 -17.26 0.46 43.91
C LYS A 361 -17.41 -1.02 44.31
N PHE A 362 -16.38 -1.85 44.16
CA PHE A 362 -16.41 -3.23 44.70
C PHE A 362 -16.14 -3.31 46.21
N ALA A 363 -15.76 -2.19 46.84
CA ALA A 363 -15.40 -2.12 48.26
C ALA A 363 -16.60 -2.00 49.22
N ASN A 364 -17.84 -1.80 48.74
CA ASN A 364 -19.01 -1.72 49.61
C ASN A 364 -20.15 -2.59 49.05
N ASN A 365 -20.39 -3.70 49.75
CA ASN A 365 -21.52 -4.61 49.56
C ASN A 365 -22.85 -3.85 49.42
N ASP A 366 -23.53 -3.99 48.28
CA ASP A 366 -24.86 -4.60 48.25
C ASP A 366 -25.33 -4.81 46.80
N THR A 367 -25.71 -6.06 46.54
CA THR A 367 -26.49 -6.65 45.43
C THR A 367 -26.96 -5.72 44.30
N GLU A 368 -26.14 -5.60 43.27
CA GLU A 368 -26.55 -5.53 41.86
C GLU A 368 -25.30 -5.83 41.03
N GLU A 369 -25.36 -6.74 40.04
CA GLU A 369 -24.24 -7.05 39.15
C GLU A 369 -23.81 -5.80 38.37
N GLN A 370 -22.89 -5.00 38.94
CA GLN A 370 -22.30 -3.86 38.26
C GLN A 370 -21.22 -4.37 37.32
N ARG A 371 -21.63 -4.54 36.06
CA ARG A 371 -20.77 -4.92 34.95
C ARG A 371 -19.76 -3.81 34.63
N LEU A 372 -18.60 -4.23 34.11
CA LEU A 372 -17.45 -3.40 33.69
C LEU A 372 -17.80 -2.32 32.66
N ASP A 373 -18.86 -2.54 31.90
CA ASP A 373 -19.42 -1.64 30.89
C ASP A 373 -20.26 -0.48 31.49
N ASN A 374 -20.37 -0.42 32.82
CA ASN A 374 -20.83 0.68 33.67
C ASN A 374 -20.34 2.10 33.27
N PRO A 375 -20.99 2.94 32.44
CA PRO A 375 -20.44 4.27 32.11
C PRO A 375 -20.33 5.22 33.32
N ASN A 376 -20.96 4.89 34.45
CA ASN A 376 -20.86 5.64 35.71
C ASN A 376 -19.75 5.13 36.65
N ASN A 377 -18.93 4.16 36.23
CA ASN A 377 -17.78 3.72 37.01
C ASN A 377 -16.68 4.79 36.96
N VAL A 378 -16.25 5.28 38.13
CA VAL A 378 -15.13 6.21 38.25
C VAL A 378 -13.85 5.40 38.33
N PHE A 379 -13.04 5.48 37.28
CA PHE A 379 -11.76 4.77 37.18
C PHE A 379 -10.63 5.66 37.70
N VAL A 380 -9.87 5.17 38.69
CA VAL A 380 -8.66 5.86 39.16
C VAL A 380 -7.44 5.22 38.50
N GLN A 381 -6.69 6.02 37.74
CA GLN A 381 -5.55 5.56 36.94
C GLN A 381 -4.23 5.77 37.70
N TYR A 382 -3.44 4.70 37.86
CA TYR A 382 -2.08 4.76 38.42
C TYR A 382 -1.04 4.25 37.43
N GLU A 383 0.05 4.99 37.23
CA GLU A 383 1.21 4.48 36.49
C GLU A 383 1.91 3.39 37.29
N VAL A 384 2.08 2.21 36.68
CA VAL A 384 2.73 1.07 37.32
C VAL A 384 4.15 0.99 36.82
N SER A 385 5.11 1.27 37.71
CA SER A 385 6.48 0.77 37.56
C SER A 385 6.41 -0.75 37.67
N TYR A 386 7.13 -1.50 36.83
CA TYR A 386 7.20 -2.96 36.95
C TYR A 386 7.62 -3.33 38.37
N ILE A 387 6.70 -3.96 39.12
CA ILE A 387 6.98 -4.48 40.44
C ILE A 387 6.78 -5.98 40.34
N ASP A 388 7.86 -6.73 40.52
CA ASP A 388 7.78 -8.16 40.78
C ASP A 388 7.13 -8.33 42.17
N GLY A 389 5.81 -8.49 42.17
CA GLY A 389 4.98 -8.53 43.38
C GLY A 389 4.77 -7.16 44.04
N TYR A 390 3.60 -6.55 43.87
CA TYR A 390 3.24 -5.31 44.59
C TYR A 390 3.17 -5.57 46.10
N GLU A 391 4.24 -5.30 46.83
CA GLU A 391 4.25 -5.32 48.30
C GLU A 391 3.78 -3.97 48.84
N HIS A 392 2.54 -3.92 49.31
CA HIS A 392 2.01 -2.75 49.99
C HIS A 392 2.67 -2.64 51.38
N VAL A 393 3.32 -1.51 51.66
CA VAL A 393 4.27 -1.27 52.78
C VAL A 393 3.71 -1.58 54.19
N ASN A 394 2.40 -1.80 54.33
CA ASN A 394 1.75 -2.10 55.62
C ASN A 394 0.99 -3.44 55.70
N TYR A 395 0.83 -4.24 54.63
CA TYR A 395 -0.15 -5.34 54.65
C TYR A 395 0.24 -6.68 53.98
N GLY A 396 1.48 -6.86 53.52
CA GLY A 396 1.91 -8.14 52.91
C GLY A 396 1.17 -8.49 51.61
N ILE A 397 1.57 -9.59 50.96
CA ILE A 397 1.06 -10.01 49.64
C ILE A 397 -0.44 -10.33 49.73
N TYR A 398 -1.29 -9.42 49.26
CA TYR A 398 -2.73 -9.66 49.09
C TYR A 398 -3.05 -10.01 47.63
N LYS A 399 -3.72 -11.14 47.39
CA LYS A 399 -4.68 -11.26 46.28
C LYS A 399 -5.93 -10.51 46.74
N THR A 400 -6.09 -9.24 46.38
CA THR A 400 -7.31 -8.50 46.76
C THR A 400 -8.51 -9.01 45.96
N SER A 401 -9.65 -9.09 46.63
CA SER A 401 -10.97 -9.36 46.07
C SER A 401 -11.57 -8.19 45.28
N ASP A 402 -10.80 -7.11 45.09
CA ASP A 402 -11.19 -5.92 44.34
C ASP A 402 -10.80 -6.09 42.87
N ALA A 403 -11.77 -5.99 41.96
CA ALA A 403 -11.52 -6.09 40.52
C ALA A 403 -10.53 -5.00 40.08
N SER A 404 -9.31 -5.42 39.77
CA SER A 404 -8.24 -4.59 39.25
C SER A 404 -8.05 -4.93 37.77
N PHE A 405 -7.87 -3.91 36.92
CA PHE A 405 -7.59 -4.12 35.49
C PHE A 405 -6.27 -3.44 35.13
N TYR A 406 -5.56 -4.02 34.17
CA TYR A 406 -4.40 -3.40 33.55
C TYR A 406 -4.80 -2.75 32.24
N ILE A 407 -4.42 -1.49 32.04
CA ILE A 407 -4.35 -0.89 30.71
C ILE A 407 -2.93 -1.11 30.20
N ILE A 408 -2.80 -1.94 29.16
CA ILE A 408 -1.54 -2.22 28.47
C ILE A 408 -1.48 -1.37 27.22
N THR A 409 -0.51 -0.48 27.16
CA THR A 409 -0.24 0.33 25.98
C THR A 409 0.73 -0.40 25.07
N LEU A 410 0.22 -0.96 23.99
CA LEU A 410 1.04 -1.55 22.92
C LEU A 410 1.43 -0.47 21.92
N LYS A 411 2.69 -0.45 21.50
CA LYS A 411 3.17 0.22 20.28
C LYS A 411 3.38 -0.83 19.21
N ASN A 412 3.50 -0.40 17.95
CA ASN A 412 3.94 -1.30 16.88
C ASN A 412 2.92 -2.44 16.65
N VAL A 413 1.62 -2.16 16.79
CA VAL A 413 0.57 -3.19 16.87
C VAL A 413 0.25 -3.77 15.48
N ILE A 414 0.27 -5.10 15.42
CA ILE A 414 -0.15 -5.95 14.31
C ILE A 414 -1.41 -6.70 14.75
N ILE A 415 -2.43 -6.74 13.90
CA ILE A 415 -3.63 -7.56 14.12
C ILE A 415 -3.42 -8.87 13.36
N GLU A 416 -3.31 -9.97 14.08
CA GLU A 416 -3.30 -11.33 13.57
C GLU A 416 -4.74 -11.87 13.69
N GLN A 417 -5.42 -12.12 12.57
CA GLN A 417 -6.66 -12.91 12.57
C GLN A 417 -6.26 -14.39 12.63
N ALA A 418 -6.80 -15.13 13.60
CA ALA A 418 -6.65 -16.57 13.59
C ALA A 418 -7.38 -17.11 12.35
N ILE A 419 -6.64 -17.75 11.44
CA ILE A 419 -7.22 -18.67 10.47
C ILE A 419 -7.59 -19.89 11.29
N ASP A 420 -8.88 -20.22 11.38
CA ASP A 420 -9.31 -21.49 11.95
C ASP A 420 -8.65 -22.62 11.15
N GLU A 421 -7.76 -23.38 11.79
CA GLU A 421 -7.42 -24.72 11.33
C GLU A 421 -8.66 -25.58 11.50
N MET A 422 -9.52 -25.61 10.47
CA MET A 422 -10.51 -26.66 10.28
C MET A 422 -9.89 -27.76 9.41
N ASP A 423 -9.19 -28.69 10.05
CA ASP A 423 -9.56 -30.12 10.18
C ASP A 423 -8.44 -30.93 10.84
#